data_AF-A0A832FG99-F1
#
_entry.id   AF-A0A832FG99-F1
#
_cell.length_a   1.000
_cell.length_b   1.000
_cell.length_c   1.000
_cell.angle_alpha   90.00
_cell.angle_beta   90.00
_cell.angle_gamma   90.00
#
_symmetry.space_group_name_H-M   'P 1'
#
loop_
_entity.id
_entity.type
_entity.pdbx_description
1 polymer ?
#
loop_
_entity_poly.entity_id
_entity_poly.type
_entity_poly.pdbx_seq_one_letter_code
_entity_poly.pdbx_strand_id
1 'polypeptide(L)' 'SMPSHEEIQKFALQLAEATGYRVIDDSEESRVVLLSRLEKPIKFSSG' A
#
# COMPACT_ATOMS: atom_id res chain seq x y z
N SER A 1 -2.01 -1.90 21.29
CA SER A 1 -3.13 -1.98 20.33
C SER A 1 -2.56 -1.94 18.93
N MET A 2 -2.82 -2.96 18.12
CA MET A 2 -2.34 -3.02 16.74
C MET A 2 -3.45 -2.51 15.82
N PRO A 3 -3.17 -1.60 14.87
CA PRO A 3 -4.19 -1.11 13.95
C PRO A 3 -4.70 -2.25 13.06
N SER A 4 -5.96 -2.14 12.65
CA SER A 4 -6.58 -2.98 11.63
C SER A 4 -6.00 -2.67 10.25
N HIS A 5 -6.11 -3.63 9.33
CA HIS A 5 -5.74 -3.41 7.92
C HIS A 5 -6.49 -2.22 7.31
N GLU A 6 -7.78 -2.08 7.66
CA GLU A 6 -8.63 -0.98 7.19
C GLU A 6 -8.11 0.40 7.65
N GLU A 7 -7.68 0.52 8.91
CA GLU A 7 -7.09 1.76 9.42
C GLU A 7 -5.77 2.10 8.70
N ILE A 8 -4.94 1.09 8.44
CA ILE A 8 -3.68 1.24 7.70
C ILE A 8 -3.95 1.67 6.25
N GLN A 9 -4.93 1.05 5.59
CA GLN A 9 -5.30 1.38 4.21
C GLN A 9 -5.85 2.81 4.11
N LYS A 10 -6.73 3.20 5.04
CA LYS A 10 -7.28 4.57 5.09
C LYS A 10 -6.20 5.62 5.28
N PHE A 11 -5.25 5.37 6.19
CA PHE A 11 -4.10 6.25 6.38
C PHE A 11 -3.22 6.34 5.13
N ALA A 12 -2.95 5.20 4.47
CA ALA A 12 -2.16 5.17 3.25
C ALA A 12 -2.79 5.93 2.08
N LEU A 13 -4.11 5.90 1.94
CA LEU A 13 -4.82 6.70 0.93
C LEU A 13 -4.62 8.20 1.16
N GLN A 14 -4.74 8.66 2.40
CA GLN A 14 -4.47 10.07 2.76
C GLN A 14 -3.02 10.46 2.49
N LEU A 15 -2.08 9.58 2.83
CA LEU A 15 -0.65 9.80 2.59
C LEU A 15 -0.34 9.86 1.08
N ALA A 16 -0.94 8.98 0.29
CA ALA A 16 -0.79 8.94 -1.16
C ALA A 16 -1.24 10.28 -1.79
N GLU A 17 -2.43 10.77 -1.42
CA GLU A 17 -2.95 12.07 -1.88
C GLU A 17 -2.03 13.23 -1.51
N ALA A 18 -1.54 13.26 -0.27
CA ALA A 18 -0.69 14.34 0.23
C ALA A 18 0.73 14.36 -0.38
N THR A 19 1.21 13.22 -0.91
CA THR A 19 2.61 13.07 -1.35
C THR A 19 2.75 12.82 -2.86
N GLY A 20 1.64 12.65 -3.58
CA GLY A 20 1.63 12.27 -4.99
C GLY A 20 2.06 10.82 -5.25
N TYR A 21 2.06 9.97 -4.21
CA TYR A 21 2.24 8.53 -4.35
C TYR A 21 0.89 7.88 -4.66
N ARG A 22 0.92 6.60 -5.04
CA ARG A 22 -0.25 5.77 -5.28
C ARG A 22 -0.16 4.49 -4.46
N VAL A 23 -1.27 4.04 -3.91
CA VAL A 23 -1.39 2.68 -3.38
C VAL A 23 -1.50 1.74 -4.57
N ILE A 24 -0.56 0.79 -4.68
CA ILE A 24 -0.45 -0.10 -5.85
C ILE A 24 -0.57 -1.58 -5.52
N ASP A 25 -0.51 -1.95 -4.25
CA ASP A 25 -0.70 -3.31 -3.75
C ASP A 25 -0.93 -3.30 -2.23
N ASP A 26 -1.44 -4.38 -1.66
CA ASP A 26 -1.62 -4.56 -0.23
C ASP A 26 -1.62 -6.04 0.19
N SER A 27 -1.35 -6.30 1.47
CA SER A 27 -1.44 -7.63 2.07
C SER A 27 -2.16 -7.53 3.40
N GLU A 28 -3.39 -8.04 3.44
CA GLU A 28 -4.24 -8.06 4.62
C GLU A 28 -3.65 -8.95 5.74
N GLU A 29 -3.10 -10.11 5.39
CA GLU A 29 -2.47 -11.04 6.34
C GLU A 29 -1.30 -10.38 7.08
N SER A 30 -0.48 -9.63 6.35
CA SER A 30 0.65 -8.89 6.92
C SER A 30 0.27 -7.50 7.43
N ARG A 31 -0.94 -7.01 7.13
CA ARG A 31 -1.41 -5.64 7.41
C ARG A 31 -0.48 -4.57 6.85
N VAL A 32 -0.09 -4.71 5.58
CA VAL A 32 0.80 -3.78 4.89
C VAL A 32 0.18 -3.28 3.58
N VAL A 33 0.59 -2.09 3.18
CA VAL A 33 0.16 -1.40 1.95
C VAL A 33 1.38 -0.85 1.23
N LEU A 34 1.43 -1.05 -0.09
CA LEU A 34 2.55 -0.62 -0.93
C LEU A 34 2.22 0.71 -1.59
N LEU A 35 2.97 1.75 -1.22
CA LEU A 35 2.94 3.05 -1.90
C LEU A 35 4.08 3.15 -2.90
N SER A 36 3.78 3.65 -4.09
CA SER A 36 4.78 3.89 -5.13
C SER A 36 4.38 5.06 -6.01
N ARG A 37 5.38 5.67 -6.65
CA ARG A 37 5.15 6.62 -7.76
C ARG A 37 4.91 5.90 -9.09
N LEU A 38 5.15 4.59 -9.16
CA LEU A 38 4.86 3.76 -10.33
C LEU A 38 3.36 3.55 -10.50
N GLU A 39 2.93 3.22 -11.72
CA GLU A 39 1.50 2.97 -12.00
C GLU A 39 1.06 1.57 -11.59
N LYS A 40 2.01 0.63 -11.57
CA LYS A 40 1.75 -0.79 -11.34
C LYS A 40 2.90 -1.39 -10.53
N PRO A 41 2.62 -2.40 -9.69
CA PRO A 41 3.65 -3.14 -8.97
C PRO A 41 4.55 -3.90 -9.95
N ILE A 42 5.85 -3.94 -9.65
CA ILE A 42 6.81 -4.76 -10.38
C ILE A 42 6.71 -6.17 -9.78
N LYS A 43 6.12 -7.10 -10.52
CA LYS A 43 6.09 -8.50 -10.13
C LYS A 43 7.40 -9.16 -10.55
N PHE A 44 8.16 -9.63 -9.58
CA PHE A 44 9.30 -10.50 -9.84
C PHE A 44 8.76 -11.91 -10.04
N SER A 45 8.72 -12.40 -11.28
CA SER A 45 8.59 -13.83 -11.53
C SER A 45 9.95 -14.47 -11.26
N SER A 46 10.17 -14.93 -10.04
CA SER A 46 11.19 -15.95 -9.80
C SER A 46 10.75 -17.20 -10.56
N GLY A 47 11.57 -17.65 -11.52
CA GLY A 47 11.34 -18.88 -12.27
C GLY A 47 11.39 -20.13 -11.41
#